data_AF-A0A932RDJ8-F1
#
_entry.id   AF-A0A932RDJ8-F1
#
_cell.length_a   1.000
_cell.length_b   1.000
_cell.length_c   1.000
_cell.angle_alpha   90.00
_cell.angle_beta   90.00
_cell.angle_gamma   90.00
#
_symmetry.space_group_name_H-M   'P 1'
#
loop_
_entity.id
_entity.type
_entity.pdbx_description
1 polymer ?
#
loop_
_entity_poly.entity_id
_entity_poly.type
_entity_poly.pdbx_seq_one_letter_code
_entity_poly.pdbx_strand_id
1 'polypeptide(L)' 'MFLAIINPAAGGGRCRKLVGPALDRLRAGGLALEIAETSAAGEATQIARE' A
#
# COMPACT_ATOMS: atom_id res chain seq x y z
N MET A 1 7.09 3.29 -12.82
CA MET A 1 7.11 2.96 -11.38
C MET A 1 5.67 3.04 -10.90
N PHE A 2 5.24 2.12 -10.04
CA PHE A 2 3.87 2.09 -9.52
C PHE A 2 3.84 2.58 -8.07
N LEU A 3 2.81 3.33 -7.71
CA LEU A 3 2.56 3.72 -6.33
C LEU A 3 1.57 2.74 -5.69
N ALA A 4 1.95 2.17 -4.55
CA ALA A 4 1.06 1.39 -3.70
C ALA A 4 0.68 2.19 -2.46
N ILE A 5 -0.59 2.60 -2.40
CA ILE A 5 -1.18 3.29 -1.25
C ILE A 5 -1.82 2.25 -0.35
N ILE A 6 -1.32 2.12 0.88
CA ILE A 6 -1.70 1.07 1.84
C ILE A 6 -2.53 1.69 2.96
N ASN A 7 -3.69 1.10 3.24
CA ASN A 7 -4.41 1.35 4.49
C ASN A 7 -4.11 0.21 5.49
N PRO A 8 -3.23 0.41 6.48
CA PRO A 8 -2.85 -0.66 7.40
C PRO A 8 -4.02 -1.18 8.26
N ALA A 9 -5.03 -0.34 8.49
CA ALA A 9 -6.23 -0.68 9.26
C ALA A 9 -7.27 -1.47 8.44
N ALA A 10 -7.13 -1.57 7.11
CA ALA A 10 -8.07 -2.28 6.26
C ALA A 10 -8.26 -3.75 6.70
N GLY A 11 -9.50 -4.21 6.65
CA GLY A 11 -9.88 -5.55 7.12
C GLY A 11 -9.67 -5.78 8.61
N GLY A 12 -9.81 -4.74 9.45
CA GLY A 12 -9.61 -4.82 10.91
C GLY A 12 -8.14 -4.99 11.30
N GLY A 13 -7.22 -4.37 10.56
CA GLY A 13 -5.77 -4.48 10.78
C GLY A 13 -5.12 -5.72 10.16
N ARG A 14 -5.88 -6.55 9.43
CA ARG A 14 -5.31 -7.69 8.68
C ARG A 14 -4.37 -7.25 7.58
N CYS A 15 -4.62 -6.10 6.94
CA CYS A 15 -3.76 -5.57 5.88
C CYS A 15 -2.31 -5.44 6.35
N ARG A 16 -2.06 -4.82 7.51
CA ARG A 16 -0.71 -4.67 8.08
C ARG A 16 0.08 -5.98 8.19
N LYS A 17 -0.60 -7.10 8.46
CA LYS A 17 0.04 -8.43 8.58
C LYS A 17 0.33 -9.09 7.23
N LEU A 18 -0.44 -8.74 6.20
CA LEU A 18 -0.44 -9.43 4.90
C LEU A 18 0.26 -8.64 3.80
N VAL A 19 0.42 -7.33 3.98
CA VAL A 19 0.88 -6.44 2.91
C VAL A 19 2.33 -6.70 2.51
N GLY A 20 3.23 -6.99 3.47
CA GLY A 20 4.64 -7.30 3.17
C GLY A 20 4.80 -8.43 2.14
N PRO A 21 4.28 -9.65 2.42
CA PRO A 21 4.32 -10.75 1.47
C PRO A 21 3.64 -10.46 0.12
N ALA A 22 2.62 -9.61 0.08
CA ALA A 22 1.98 -9.20 -1.17
C ALA A 22 2.90 -8.30 -1.99
N LEU A 23 3.55 -7.31 -1.37
CA LEU A 23 4.51 -6.42 -2.01
C LEU A 23 5.74 -7.19 -2.54
N ASP A 24 6.22 -8.18 -1.78
CA ASP A 24 7.36 -9.00 -2.20
C ASP A 24 7.05 -9.80 -3.47
N ARG A 25 5.83 -10.34 -3.58
CA ARG A 25 5.39 -11.03 -4.81
C ARG A 25 5.31 -10.09 -6.01
N LEU A 26 4.83 -8.86 -5.82
CA LEU A 26 4.78 -7.87 -6.89
C LEU A 26 6.20 -7.50 -7.36
N ARG A 27 7.11 -7.24 -6.42
CA ARG A 27 8.53 -6.95 -6.72
C ARG A 27 9.21 -8.11 -7.43
N ALA A 28 8.98 -9.35 -6.97
CA ALA A 28 9.50 -10.56 -7.63
C ALA A 28 8.97 -10.72 -9.06
N GLY A 29 7.76 -10.21 -9.34
CA GLY A 29 7.20 -10.11 -10.70
C GLY A 29 7.76 -8.97 -11.55
N GLY A 30 8.77 -8.23 -11.07
CA GLY A 30 9.40 -7.12 -11.79
C GLY A 30 8.71 -5.76 -11.63
N LEU A 31 7.73 -5.63 -10.72
CA LEU A 31 7.09 -4.34 -10.46
C LEU A 31 7.96 -3.47 -9.55
N ALA A 32 8.42 -2.33 -10.07
CA ALA A 32 9.00 -1.27 -9.27
C ALA A 32 7.89 -0.53 -8.50
N LEU A 33 7.93 -0.61 -7.17
CA LEU A 33 6.91 -0.06 -6.27
C LEU A 33 7.48 1.04 -5.37
N GLU A 34 6.78 2.16 -5.32
CA GLU A 34 6.83 3.15 -4.25
C GLU A 34 5.70 2.89 -3.26
N ILE A 35 5.95 3.07 -1.96
CA ILE A 35 4.99 2.73 -0.90
C ILE A 35 4.61 4.01 -0.15
N ALA A 36 3.31 4.24 0.01
CA ALA A 36 2.75 5.23 0.91
C ALA A 36 1.70 4.58 1.82
N GLU A 37 1.71 4.90 3.11
CA GLU A 37 0.70 4.42 4.07
C GLU A 37 -0.27 5.54 4.45
N THR A 38 -1.55 5.20 4.62
CA THR A 38 -2.54 6.11 5.20
C THR A 38 -2.67 5.90 6.71
N SER A 39 -2.82 7.00 7.43
CA SER A 39 -3.16 7.12 8.83
C SER A 39 -4.64 7.49 9.07
N ALA A 40 -5.31 8.12 8.09
CA ALA A 40 -6.68 8.64 8.24
C ALA A 40 -7.54 8.50 6.97
N ALA A 41 -8.86 8.66 7.15
CA ALA A 41 -9.80 8.68 6.03
C ALA A 41 -9.52 9.90 5.12
N GLY A 42 -9.52 9.67 3.80
CA GLY A 42 -9.29 10.72 2.80
C GLY A 42 -7.83 10.86 2.34
N GLU A 43 -6.85 10.41 3.12
CA GLU A 43 -5.43 10.52 2.72
C GLU A 43 -5.10 9.76 1.44
N ALA A 44 -5.71 8.60 1.19
CA ALA A 44 -5.49 7.88 -0.06
C ALA A 44 -5.83 8.73 -1.30
N THR A 45 -6.87 9.57 -1.20
CA THR A 45 -7.24 10.50 -2.27
C THR A 45 -6.26 11.66 -2.40
N GLN A 46 -5.64 12.09 -1.30
CA GLN A 46 -4.62 13.14 -1.30
C GLN A 46 -3.33 12.62 -1.94
N ILE A 47 -2.82 11.49 -1.45
CA ILE A 47 -1.61 10.82 -1.94
C ILE A 47 -1.73 10.50 -3.44
N ALA A 48 -2.89 10.03 -3.90
CA ALA A 48 -3.08 9.69 -5.31
C ALA A 48 -3.09 10.90 -6.28
N ARG A 49 -3.10 12.14 -5.76
CA ARG A 49 -3.12 13.38 -6.55
C ARG A 49 -1.77 14.11 -6.57
N GLU A 50 -0.80 13.63 -5.81
CA GLU A 50 0.60 14.09 -5.86
C GLU A 50 1.29 13.61 -7.14
#